data_AF-A0A2P8GBL3-F1
#
_entry.id   AF-A0A2P8GBL3-F1
#
_cell.length_a   1.000
_cell.length_b   1.000
_cell.length_c   1.000
_cell.angle_alpha   90.00
_cell.angle_beta   90.00
_cell.angle_gamma   90.00
#
_symmetry.space_group_name_H-M   'P 1'
#
loop_
_entity.id
_entity.type
_entity.pdbx_description
1 polymer ?
#
loop_
_entity_poly.entity_id
_entity_poly.type
_entity_poly.pdbx_seq_one_letter_code
_entity_poly.pdbx_strand_id
1 'polypeptide(L)'
;MQNKFLTLLLSVCIHLVSQGAKCQTGETISDSDGNTYSVKIMPDGNQWMTQDLNVQVDSSWCFADDPVNCKVYGRLYTYASAAKACEMLGNGWHLPSRKDWEVLSDHYGGASNKSKDGGKTAYKALQTGGESGFNATLGGNRELAEGKYARLNAHGFYWTSTEIDVLTAWNFNFGAGGKALHCQDGMEKREGASVRCIRATAKH
;
A
#
# COMPACT_ATOMS: atom_id res chain seq x y z
N MET A 1 -24.34 -8.24 78.21
CA MET A 1 -24.57 -7.14 77.24
C MET A 1 -23.25 -6.83 76.57
N GLN A 2 -23.23 -6.94 75.24
CA GLN A 2 -22.05 -6.87 74.38
C GLN A 2 -21.50 -5.44 74.31
N ASN A 3 -20.18 -5.25 74.31
CA ASN A 3 -19.56 -4.03 73.78
C ASN A 3 -18.49 -4.41 72.75
N LYS A 4 -18.71 -3.93 71.53
CA LYS A 4 -18.09 -4.39 70.29
C LYS A 4 -16.78 -3.65 70.04
N PHE A 5 -15.72 -4.39 69.72
CA PHE A 5 -14.51 -3.85 69.09
C PHE A 5 -14.86 -3.40 67.66
N LEU A 6 -14.56 -2.14 67.34
CA LEU A 6 -14.76 -1.56 66.02
C LEU A 6 -13.42 -1.62 65.26
N THR A 7 -13.24 -2.66 64.44
CA THR A 7 -12.07 -2.81 63.57
C THR A 7 -12.35 -2.08 62.25
N LEU A 8 -11.57 -1.04 61.96
CA LEU A 8 -11.65 -0.27 60.71
C LEU A 8 -10.92 -1.03 59.59
N LEU A 9 -11.66 -1.66 58.67
CA LEU A 9 -11.11 -2.28 57.46
C LEU A 9 -11.06 -1.27 56.32
N LEU A 10 -9.86 -0.81 55.96
CA LEU A 10 -9.60 -0.04 54.73
C LEU A 10 -9.72 -0.99 53.53
N SER A 11 -10.81 -0.87 52.79
CA SER A 11 -11.00 -1.55 51.50
C SER A 11 -10.21 -0.81 50.42
N VAL A 12 -9.13 -1.43 49.93
CA VAL A 12 -8.40 -0.95 48.74
C VAL A 12 -9.10 -1.53 47.52
N CYS A 13 -9.93 -0.73 46.85
CA CYS A 13 -10.52 -1.09 45.55
C CYS A 13 -9.45 -1.00 44.45
N ILE A 14 -8.76 -2.10 44.18
CA ILE A 14 -7.91 -2.24 43.00
C ILE A 14 -8.82 -2.24 41.77
N HIS A 15 -8.84 -1.13 41.04
CA HIS A 15 -9.53 -1.04 39.76
C HIS A 15 -8.71 -1.78 38.71
N LEU A 16 -9.08 -3.03 38.42
CA LEU A 16 -8.60 -3.73 37.23
C LEU A 16 -9.22 -3.04 36.01
N VAL A 17 -8.48 -2.14 35.38
CA VAL A 17 -8.84 -1.65 34.05
C VAL A 17 -8.47 -2.77 33.07
N SER A 18 -9.45 -3.57 32.66
CA SER A 18 -9.26 -4.46 31.51
C SER A 18 -9.12 -3.57 30.28
N GLN A 19 -7.91 -3.44 29.75
CA GLN A 19 -7.73 -2.89 28.42
C GLN A 19 -8.34 -3.90 27.43
N GLY A 20 -9.58 -3.65 27.04
CA GLY A 20 -10.16 -4.30 25.87
C GLY A 20 -9.22 -4.02 24.70
N ALA A 21 -8.79 -5.08 24.01
CA ALA A 21 -8.08 -4.93 22.77
C ALA A 21 -8.94 -4.06 21.84
N LYS A 22 -8.51 -2.84 21.57
CA LYS A 22 -9.13 -2.03 20.51
C LYS A 22 -9.01 -2.85 19.25
N CYS A 23 -10.14 -3.36 18.76
CA CYS A 23 -10.25 -3.81 17.39
C CYS A 23 -9.87 -2.60 16.55
N GLN A 24 -8.67 -2.62 15.96
CA GLN A 24 -8.20 -1.58 15.06
C GLN A 24 -9.14 -1.62 13.85
N THR A 25 -10.23 -0.88 13.90
CA THR A 25 -11.04 -0.59 12.72
C THR A 25 -10.07 0.08 11.74
N GLY A 26 -9.69 -0.64 10.70
CA GLY A 26 -8.78 -0.11 9.68
C GLY A 26 -9.35 1.22 9.19
N GLU A 27 -8.51 2.26 9.20
CA GLU A 27 -8.91 3.54 8.63
C GLU A 27 -9.20 3.33 7.15
N THR A 28 -10.19 4.04 6.63
CA THR A 28 -10.56 4.00 5.22
C THR A 28 -10.57 5.40 4.62
N ILE A 29 -10.28 5.49 3.34
CA ILE A 29 -10.51 6.69 2.51
C ILE A 29 -11.49 6.36 1.39
N SER A 30 -12.32 7.32 1.01
CA SER A 30 -13.18 7.19 -0.17
C SER A 30 -12.84 8.25 -1.21
N ASP A 31 -13.02 7.91 -2.48
CA ASP A 31 -12.91 8.86 -3.60
C ASP A 31 -14.28 9.40 -4.02
N SER A 32 -14.28 10.31 -5.01
CA SER A 32 -15.50 10.90 -5.58
C SER A 32 -16.35 9.91 -6.38
N ASP A 33 -15.76 8.78 -6.79
CA ASP A 33 -16.41 7.77 -7.62
C ASP A 33 -17.14 6.72 -6.76
N GLY A 34 -17.07 6.86 -5.43
CA GLY A 34 -17.71 5.97 -4.46
C GLY A 34 -16.90 4.73 -4.12
N ASN A 35 -15.63 4.63 -4.52
CA ASN A 35 -14.75 3.58 -4.03
C ASN A 35 -14.31 3.88 -2.61
N THR A 36 -14.15 2.84 -1.79
CA THR A 36 -13.58 2.93 -0.44
C THR A 36 -12.36 2.02 -0.35
N TYR A 37 -11.27 2.55 0.19
CA TYR A 37 -9.99 1.89 0.30
C TYR A 37 -9.54 1.82 1.75
N SER A 38 -9.03 0.67 2.18
CA SER A 38 -8.34 0.55 3.46
C SER A 38 -6.96 1.23 3.41
N VAL A 39 -6.60 1.88 4.51
CA VAL A 39 -5.31 2.54 4.70
C VAL A 39 -4.67 2.11 6.01
N LYS A 40 -3.35 2.19 6.10
CA LYS A 40 -2.59 1.77 7.27
C LYS A 40 -1.35 2.64 7.45
N ILE A 41 -1.07 3.04 8.69
CA ILE A 41 0.24 3.61 9.03
C ILE A 41 1.26 2.48 9.01
N MET A 42 2.23 2.56 8.11
CA MET A 42 3.27 1.56 7.93
C MET A 42 4.50 1.91 8.79
N PRO A 43 5.49 1.01 8.93
CA PRO A 43 6.64 1.24 9.80
C PRO A 43 7.52 2.45 9.42
N ASP A 44 7.41 2.94 8.19
CA ASP A 44 8.06 4.16 7.72
C ASP A 44 7.39 5.44 8.29
N GLY A 45 6.29 5.29 9.01
CA GLY A 45 5.51 6.39 9.59
C GLY A 45 4.55 7.05 8.60
N ASN A 46 4.54 6.66 7.33
CA ASN A 46 3.56 7.16 6.37
C ASN A 46 2.28 6.36 6.45
N GLN A 47 1.18 6.98 6.06
CA GLN A 47 -0.06 6.26 5.81
C GLN A 47 -0.13 5.82 4.36
N TRP A 48 -0.23 4.52 4.15
CA TRP A 48 -0.30 3.88 2.84
C TRP A 48 -1.70 3.33 2.56
N MET A 49 -2.13 3.38 1.31
CA MET A 49 -3.24 2.55 0.85
C MET A 49 -2.83 1.07 0.90
N THR A 50 -3.74 0.22 1.40
CA THR A 50 -3.57 -1.24 1.42
C THR A 50 -4.45 -1.95 0.39
N GLN A 51 -5.05 -1.18 -0.53
CA GLN A 51 -5.67 -1.63 -1.77
C GLN A 51 -5.17 -0.78 -2.95
N ASP A 52 -5.17 -1.35 -4.16
CA ASP A 52 -4.80 -0.62 -5.38
C ASP A 52 -5.85 0.42 -5.75
N LEU A 53 -5.40 1.58 -6.24
CA LEU A 53 -6.29 2.69 -6.60
C LEU A 53 -7.25 2.33 -7.75
N ASN A 54 -8.52 2.73 -7.63
CA ASN A 54 -9.57 2.43 -8.61
C ASN A 54 -10.33 3.69 -9.11
N VAL A 55 -9.74 4.88 -8.94
CA VAL A 55 -10.29 6.15 -9.44
C VAL A 55 -10.27 6.16 -10.97
N GLN A 56 -11.42 6.45 -11.60
CA GLN A 56 -11.47 6.50 -13.06
C GLN A 56 -11.00 7.86 -13.59
N VAL A 57 -9.87 7.84 -14.30
CA VAL A 57 -9.34 9.00 -15.03
C VAL A 57 -8.97 8.63 -16.46
N ASP A 58 -8.77 9.64 -17.31
CA ASP A 58 -8.18 9.41 -18.64
C ASP A 58 -6.84 8.68 -18.53
N SER A 59 -6.57 7.78 -19.47
CA SER A 59 -5.38 6.91 -19.44
C SER A 59 -5.29 6.04 -18.18
N SER A 60 -6.42 5.47 -17.78
CA SER A 60 -6.51 4.41 -16.78
C SER A 60 -7.45 3.30 -17.22
N TRP A 61 -7.13 2.05 -16.91
CA TRP A 61 -7.84 0.89 -17.42
C TRP A 61 -8.01 -0.20 -16.37
N CYS A 62 -9.10 -0.94 -16.46
CA CYS A 62 -9.15 -2.27 -15.86
C CYS A 62 -8.29 -3.22 -16.69
N PHE A 63 -7.64 -4.19 -16.06
CA PHE A 63 -6.94 -5.22 -16.83
C PHE A 63 -7.90 -5.91 -17.80
N ALA A 64 -7.51 -6.06 -19.07
CA ALA A 64 -8.33 -6.60 -20.15
C ALA A 64 -9.67 -5.87 -20.37
N ASP A 65 -9.76 -4.60 -19.95
CA ASP A 65 -10.97 -3.77 -20.01
C ASP A 65 -12.18 -4.38 -19.28
N ASP A 66 -11.95 -5.30 -18.33
CA ASP A 66 -12.98 -5.96 -17.56
C ASP A 66 -13.16 -5.29 -16.17
N PRO A 67 -14.33 -4.69 -15.88
CA PRO A 67 -14.62 -4.09 -14.57
C PRO A 67 -14.44 -5.02 -13.37
N VAL A 68 -14.54 -6.34 -13.55
CA VAL A 68 -14.27 -7.32 -12.49
C VAL A 68 -12.80 -7.24 -12.05
N ASN A 69 -11.88 -7.06 -13.00
CA ASN A 69 -10.46 -6.95 -12.67
C ASN A 69 -10.14 -5.66 -11.91
N CYS A 70 -10.83 -4.55 -12.19
CA CYS A 70 -10.72 -3.32 -11.41
C CYS A 70 -11.06 -3.54 -9.93
N LYS A 71 -12.10 -4.33 -9.64
CA LYS A 71 -12.51 -4.61 -8.25
C LYS A 71 -11.48 -5.44 -7.49
N VAL A 72 -10.67 -6.23 -8.19
CA VAL A 72 -9.67 -7.14 -7.58
C VAL A 72 -8.29 -6.50 -7.51
N TYR A 73 -7.85 -5.83 -8.58
CA TYR A 73 -6.47 -5.37 -8.77
C TYR A 73 -6.34 -3.84 -8.86
N GLY A 74 -7.45 -3.10 -8.73
CA GLY A 74 -7.51 -1.69 -9.06
C GLY A 74 -7.35 -1.45 -10.57
N ARG A 75 -7.13 -0.18 -10.93
CA ARG A 75 -6.83 0.21 -12.32
C ARG A 75 -5.32 0.22 -12.56
N LEU A 76 -4.97 0.09 -13.83
CA LEU A 76 -3.65 0.38 -14.36
C LEU A 76 -3.64 1.83 -14.88
N TYR A 77 -2.63 2.60 -14.52
CA TYR A 77 -2.50 4.02 -14.84
C TYR A 77 -1.22 4.27 -15.62
N THR A 78 -1.23 5.24 -16.54
CA THR A 78 0.02 5.86 -16.99
C THR A 78 0.66 6.65 -15.86
N TYR A 79 1.94 6.97 -15.98
CA TYR A 79 2.66 7.71 -14.94
C TYR A 79 1.96 9.05 -14.60
N ALA A 80 1.53 9.80 -15.62
CA ALA A 80 0.84 11.07 -15.42
C ALA A 80 -0.55 10.89 -14.77
N SER A 81 -1.31 9.87 -15.18
CA SER A 81 -2.63 9.61 -14.60
C SER A 81 -2.54 9.06 -13.18
N ALA A 82 -1.48 8.33 -12.85
CA ALA A 82 -1.20 7.84 -11.50
C ALA A 82 -1.02 8.98 -10.50
N ALA A 83 -0.19 9.97 -10.82
CA ALA A 83 0.01 11.15 -9.97
C ALA A 83 -1.30 11.91 -9.75
N LYS A 84 -2.01 12.23 -10.84
CA LYS A 84 -3.30 12.94 -10.80
C LYS A 84 -4.34 12.19 -9.97
N ALA A 85 -4.45 10.87 -10.15
CA ALA A 85 -5.45 10.07 -9.46
C ALA A 85 -5.20 10.01 -7.93
N CYS A 86 -3.94 10.01 -7.48
CA CYS A 86 -3.63 10.13 -6.06
C CYS A 86 -4.01 11.49 -5.48
N GLU A 87 -3.75 12.59 -6.21
CA GLU A 87 -4.12 13.94 -5.76
C GLU A 87 -5.64 14.12 -5.62
N MET A 88 -6.42 13.41 -6.43
CA MET A 88 -7.89 13.42 -6.36
C MET A 88 -8.44 12.82 -5.06
N LEU A 89 -7.65 12.06 -4.30
CA LEU A 89 -8.03 11.62 -2.95
C LEU A 89 -7.99 12.77 -1.91
N GLY A 90 -7.44 13.93 -2.28
CA GLY A 90 -7.35 15.12 -1.43
C GLY A 90 -6.32 15.00 -0.31
N ASN A 91 -6.34 15.93 0.66
CA ASN A 91 -5.68 15.81 1.97
C ASN A 91 -4.24 15.26 1.98
N GLY A 92 -3.39 15.73 1.07
CA GLY A 92 -1.96 15.38 1.03
C GLY A 92 -1.65 13.98 0.47
N TRP A 93 -2.64 13.28 -0.08
CA TRP A 93 -2.43 12.04 -0.80
C TRP A 93 -1.67 12.30 -2.11
N HIS A 94 -0.64 11.50 -2.35
CA HIS A 94 0.22 11.63 -3.52
C HIS A 94 0.79 10.26 -3.92
N LEU A 95 1.36 10.21 -5.11
CA LEU A 95 2.09 9.04 -5.59
C LEU A 95 3.44 8.92 -4.84
N PRO A 96 3.75 7.78 -4.20
CA PRO A 96 4.96 7.60 -3.41
C PRO A 96 6.20 7.76 -4.27
N SER A 97 7.24 8.39 -3.73
CA SER A 97 8.54 8.44 -4.39
C SER A 97 9.23 7.08 -4.33
N ARG A 98 10.30 6.93 -5.10
CA ARG A 98 11.23 5.79 -4.94
C ARG A 98 11.74 5.69 -3.51
N LYS A 99 12.00 6.83 -2.85
CA LYS A 99 12.52 6.84 -1.49
C LYS A 99 11.51 6.30 -0.48
N ASP A 100 10.22 6.62 -0.64
CA ASP A 100 9.16 6.11 0.23
C ASP A 100 9.07 4.58 0.14
N TRP A 101 9.07 4.04 -1.09
CA TRP A 101 9.12 2.60 -1.32
C TRP A 101 10.37 1.94 -0.74
N GLU A 102 11.54 2.57 -0.90
CA GLU A 102 12.78 2.04 -0.34
C GLU A 102 12.70 1.97 1.19
N VAL A 103 12.29 3.05 1.88
CA VAL A 103 12.16 3.07 3.34
C VAL A 103 11.17 2.01 3.81
N LEU A 104 9.99 1.93 3.19
CA LEU A 104 9.00 0.90 3.51
C LEU A 104 9.60 -0.51 3.35
N SER A 105 10.24 -0.79 2.21
CA SER A 105 10.79 -2.12 1.92
C SER A 105 11.97 -2.48 2.84
N ASP A 106 12.78 -1.51 3.26
CA ASP A 106 13.95 -1.72 4.13
C ASP A 106 13.52 -2.25 5.51
N HIS A 107 12.34 -1.86 6.01
CA HIS A 107 11.76 -2.46 7.23
C HIS A 107 11.42 -3.95 7.10
N TYR A 108 11.33 -4.47 5.87
CA TYR A 108 11.02 -5.87 5.56
C TYR A 108 12.17 -6.58 4.83
N GLY A 109 13.41 -6.10 4.99
CA GLY A 109 14.62 -6.74 4.44
C GLY A 109 15.12 -6.16 3.11
N GLY A 110 14.41 -5.17 2.56
CA GLY A 110 14.79 -4.42 1.37
C GLY A 110 14.40 -5.09 0.05
N ALA A 111 14.33 -4.29 -1.01
CA ALA A 111 14.17 -4.78 -2.39
C ALA A 111 15.47 -5.40 -2.94
N SER A 112 15.38 -6.05 -4.10
CA SER A 112 16.47 -6.84 -4.68
C SER A 112 17.79 -6.09 -4.88
N ASN A 113 17.77 -4.77 -5.05
CA ASN A 113 18.96 -3.94 -5.21
C ASN A 113 19.74 -3.67 -3.91
N LYS A 114 19.13 -3.91 -2.73
CA LYS A 114 19.75 -3.66 -1.41
C LYS A 114 19.76 -4.89 -0.49
N SER A 115 18.85 -5.83 -0.71
CA SER A 115 18.69 -7.02 0.13
C SER A 115 19.76 -8.08 -0.12
N LYS A 116 20.07 -8.89 0.89
CA LYS A 116 20.95 -10.07 0.77
C LYS A 116 20.26 -11.28 0.14
N ASP A 117 18.94 -11.36 0.23
CA ASP A 117 18.14 -12.51 -0.24
C ASP A 117 17.48 -12.28 -1.61
N GLY A 118 17.81 -11.16 -2.27
CA GLY A 118 17.26 -10.78 -3.58
C GLY A 118 15.83 -10.25 -3.52
N GLY A 119 15.35 -9.80 -2.36
CA GLY A 119 14.06 -9.13 -2.17
C GLY A 119 12.95 -10.08 -1.73
N LYS A 120 13.31 -11.30 -1.29
CA LYS A 120 12.35 -12.38 -0.98
C LYS A 120 11.61 -12.14 0.32
N THR A 121 12.30 -11.68 1.35
CA THR A 121 11.69 -11.34 2.64
C THR A 121 10.69 -10.21 2.47
N ALA A 122 11.08 -9.14 1.75
CA ALA A 122 10.20 -8.00 1.48
C ALA A 122 8.97 -8.41 0.65
N TYR A 123 9.16 -9.23 -0.40
CA TYR A 123 8.05 -9.79 -1.17
C TYR A 123 7.06 -10.53 -0.27
N LYS A 124 7.54 -11.48 0.54
CA LYS A 124 6.67 -12.28 1.42
C LYS A 124 5.90 -11.41 2.41
N ALA A 125 6.54 -10.38 2.98
CA ALA A 125 5.92 -9.53 3.97
C ALA A 125 4.86 -8.58 3.36
N LEU A 126 5.12 -8.00 2.19
CA LEU A 126 4.31 -6.96 1.55
C LEU A 126 3.20 -7.51 0.63
N GLN A 127 3.32 -8.74 0.14
CA GLN A 127 2.30 -9.38 -0.71
C GLN A 127 0.97 -9.60 0.04
N THR A 128 -0.14 -9.73 -0.69
CA THR A 128 -1.43 -10.21 -0.13
C THR A 128 -1.25 -11.44 0.75
N GLY A 129 -1.76 -11.35 2.00
CA GLY A 129 -1.62 -12.39 3.01
C GLY A 129 -0.29 -12.37 3.78
N GLY A 130 0.62 -11.45 3.45
CA GLY A 130 1.84 -11.19 4.18
C GLY A 130 1.61 -10.47 5.51
N GLU A 131 2.59 -10.50 6.40
CA GLU A 131 2.48 -9.99 7.77
C GLU A 131 2.35 -8.46 7.86
N SER A 132 2.76 -7.73 6.81
CA SER A 132 2.73 -6.26 6.82
C SER A 132 1.31 -5.69 6.73
N GLY A 133 0.37 -6.43 6.15
CA GLY A 133 -0.95 -5.92 5.77
C GLY A 133 -0.95 -4.92 4.61
N PHE A 134 0.17 -4.77 3.88
CA PHE A 134 0.25 -3.91 2.69
C PHE A 134 -0.61 -4.44 1.53
N ASN A 135 -0.71 -5.77 1.41
CA ASN A 135 -1.53 -6.47 0.43
C ASN A 135 -1.25 -6.07 -1.02
N ALA A 136 0.01 -6.11 -1.44
CA ALA A 136 0.35 -5.96 -2.85
C ALA A 136 -0.30 -7.08 -3.67
N THR A 137 -0.99 -6.70 -4.75
CA THR A 137 -1.58 -7.60 -5.73
C THR A 137 -0.68 -7.74 -6.96
N LEU A 138 -0.99 -8.72 -7.82
CA LEU A 138 -0.28 -9.00 -9.07
C LEU A 138 -1.16 -8.63 -10.28
N GLY A 139 -1.53 -7.35 -10.36
CA GLY A 139 -2.46 -6.82 -11.37
C GLY A 139 -1.94 -6.79 -12.82
N GLY A 140 -0.70 -7.20 -13.06
CA GLY A 140 -0.07 -7.13 -14.38
C GLY A 140 0.28 -5.70 -14.79
N ASN A 141 0.38 -5.48 -16.09
CA ASN A 141 0.60 -4.17 -16.70
C ASN A 141 -0.12 -4.03 -18.05
N ARG A 142 -0.16 -2.79 -18.55
CA ARG A 142 -0.56 -2.46 -19.92
C ARG A 142 0.66 -1.95 -20.67
N GLU A 143 1.10 -2.70 -21.66
CA GLU A 143 2.33 -2.43 -22.40
C GLU A 143 2.17 -1.26 -23.39
N LEU A 144 3.28 -0.60 -23.74
CA LEU A 144 3.31 0.52 -24.68
C LEU A 144 2.90 0.08 -26.09
N ALA A 145 3.37 -1.11 -26.51
CA ALA A 145 3.07 -1.67 -27.80
C ALA A 145 1.58 -2.08 -27.86
N GLU A 146 0.81 -1.34 -28.66
CA GLU A 146 -0.61 -1.59 -28.94
C GLU A 146 -1.53 -1.57 -27.70
N GLY A 147 -1.01 -1.20 -26.52
CA GLY A 147 -1.79 -1.20 -25.29
C GLY A 147 -2.15 -2.58 -24.76
N LYS A 148 -1.33 -3.60 -25.07
CA LYS A 148 -1.60 -4.99 -24.68
C LYS A 148 -1.54 -5.18 -23.16
N TYR A 149 -2.52 -5.91 -22.62
CA TYR A 149 -2.50 -6.33 -21.22
C TYR A 149 -1.64 -7.59 -21.03
N ALA A 150 -0.78 -7.59 -20.01
CA ALA A 150 0.17 -8.67 -19.79
C ALA A 150 0.43 -8.94 -18.31
N ARG A 151 0.97 -10.14 -18.02
CA ARG A 151 1.56 -10.51 -16.72
C ARG A 151 0.59 -10.52 -15.51
N LEU A 152 -0.73 -10.56 -15.73
CA LEU A 152 -1.69 -10.78 -14.65
C LEU A 152 -1.31 -12.04 -13.84
N ASN A 153 -1.36 -11.94 -12.51
CA ASN A 153 -0.94 -12.98 -11.55
C ASN A 153 0.54 -13.35 -11.57
N ALA A 154 1.34 -12.84 -12.50
CA ALA A 154 2.78 -13.06 -12.55
C ALA A 154 3.56 -11.86 -11.98
N HIS A 155 3.06 -10.63 -12.22
CA HIS A 155 3.71 -9.41 -11.79
C HIS A 155 2.73 -8.39 -11.24
N GLY A 156 3.16 -7.62 -10.25
CA GLY A 156 2.51 -6.39 -9.81
C GLY A 156 3.50 -5.24 -9.93
N PHE A 157 3.29 -4.36 -10.92
CA PHE A 157 4.12 -3.17 -11.12
C PHE A 157 3.48 -1.97 -10.43
N TYR A 158 4.27 -1.23 -9.67
CA TYR A 158 3.81 -0.11 -8.87
C TYR A 158 4.60 1.14 -9.23
N TRP A 159 3.89 2.17 -9.69
CA TRP A 159 4.53 3.44 -9.99
C TRP A 159 5.13 4.08 -8.75
N THR A 160 6.25 4.78 -8.97
CA THR A 160 6.75 5.79 -8.06
C THR A 160 6.62 7.17 -8.72
N SER A 161 6.65 8.26 -7.96
CA SER A 161 6.75 9.63 -8.49
C SER A 161 8.17 10.04 -8.88
N THR A 162 9.16 9.14 -8.80
CA THR A 162 10.55 9.45 -9.15
C THR A 162 10.83 9.15 -10.62
N GLU A 163 11.05 10.21 -11.40
CA GLU A 163 11.43 10.12 -12.81
C GLU A 163 12.89 9.67 -12.97
N ILE A 164 13.19 9.06 -14.12
CA ILE A 164 14.56 8.81 -14.58
C ILE A 164 14.92 9.84 -15.64
N ASP A 165 14.05 9.97 -16.64
CA ASP A 165 14.15 10.95 -17.71
C ASP A 165 12.74 11.35 -18.21
N VAL A 166 12.68 11.96 -19.39
CA VAL A 166 11.42 12.43 -19.99
C VAL A 166 10.49 11.28 -20.41
N LEU A 167 11.02 10.09 -20.69
CA LEU A 167 10.27 8.91 -21.15
C LEU A 167 10.00 7.91 -20.04
N THR A 168 10.89 7.80 -19.05
CA THR A 168 10.88 6.68 -18.09
C THR A 168 10.84 7.15 -16.62
N ALA A 169 10.29 6.30 -15.76
CA ALA A 169 10.24 6.51 -14.31
C ALA A 169 10.49 5.22 -13.53
N TRP A 170 10.95 5.35 -12.28
CA TRP A 170 11.17 4.22 -11.39
C TRP A 170 9.86 3.53 -11.04
N ASN A 171 9.88 2.19 -10.98
CA ASN A 171 8.79 1.38 -10.47
C ASN A 171 9.30 0.26 -9.55
N PHE A 172 8.39 -0.28 -8.74
CA PHE A 172 8.62 -1.50 -7.97
C PHE A 172 7.83 -2.65 -8.60
N ASN A 173 8.41 -3.85 -8.63
CA ASN A 173 7.82 -5.03 -9.25
C ASN A 173 7.82 -6.21 -8.28
N PHE A 174 6.63 -6.66 -7.90
CA PHE A 174 6.41 -7.92 -7.20
C PHE A 174 6.38 -9.06 -8.23
N GLY A 175 7.46 -9.84 -8.33
CA GLY A 175 7.56 -10.95 -9.29
C GLY A 175 7.25 -12.30 -8.66
N ALA A 176 6.16 -12.95 -9.08
CA ALA A 176 5.73 -14.23 -8.51
C ALA A 176 6.70 -15.39 -8.79
N GLY A 177 7.33 -15.41 -9.97
CA GLY A 177 8.26 -16.47 -10.35
C GLY A 177 9.50 -16.53 -9.45
N GLY A 178 10.07 -15.37 -9.11
CA GLY A 178 11.19 -15.25 -8.19
C GLY A 178 10.79 -15.12 -6.71
N LYS A 179 9.50 -14.84 -6.44
CA LYS A 179 8.96 -14.44 -5.14
C LYS A 179 9.78 -13.30 -4.53
N ALA A 180 10.05 -12.28 -5.33
CA ALA A 180 10.97 -11.20 -5.00
C ALA A 180 10.37 -9.84 -5.33
N LEU A 181 10.70 -8.85 -4.49
CA LEU A 181 10.40 -7.45 -4.71
C LEU A 181 11.60 -6.81 -5.40
N HIS A 182 11.39 -6.28 -6.59
CA HIS A 182 12.41 -5.60 -7.38
C HIS A 182 12.19 -4.09 -7.39
N CYS A 183 13.26 -3.34 -7.25
CA CYS A 183 13.31 -1.92 -7.61
C CYS A 183 13.91 -1.85 -9.01
N GLN A 184 13.11 -1.52 -10.03
CA GLN A 184 13.57 -1.56 -11.42
C GLN A 184 14.00 -0.18 -11.91
N ASP A 185 15.00 -0.20 -12.78
CA ASP A 185 15.68 0.92 -13.42
C ASP A 185 14.90 1.57 -14.57
N GLY A 186 13.57 1.46 -14.56
CA GLY A 186 12.69 2.23 -15.41
C GLY A 186 11.56 1.43 -16.03
N MET A 187 10.42 2.10 -16.16
CA MET A 187 9.31 1.70 -17.04
C MET A 187 8.89 2.92 -17.86
N GLU A 188 8.46 2.69 -19.10
CA GLU A 188 7.99 3.75 -20.00
C GLU A 188 6.74 4.41 -19.40
N LYS A 189 6.73 5.74 -19.25
CA LYS A 189 5.66 6.50 -18.59
C LYS A 189 4.28 6.34 -19.23
N ARG A 190 4.24 5.84 -20.47
CA ARG A 190 3.03 5.55 -21.25
C ARG A 190 2.48 4.13 -21.03
N GLU A 191 3.22 3.25 -20.35
CA GLU A 191 2.68 1.96 -19.88
C GLU A 191 1.71 2.15 -18.73
N GLY A 192 0.86 1.15 -18.50
CA GLY A 192 -0.08 1.09 -17.39
C GLY A 192 0.44 0.22 -16.25
N ALA A 193 0.54 0.77 -15.04
CA ALA A 193 0.90 0.03 -13.83
C ALA A 193 -0.04 0.36 -12.66
N SER A 194 -0.03 -0.46 -11.62
CA SER A 194 -0.84 -0.27 -10.41
C SER A 194 -0.32 0.92 -9.59
N VAL A 195 -1.20 1.45 -8.73
CA VAL A 195 -0.93 2.64 -7.91
C VAL A 195 -1.31 2.40 -6.46
N ARG A 196 -0.40 2.76 -5.57
CA ARG A 196 -0.62 2.92 -4.13
C ARG A 196 -0.34 4.36 -3.79
N CYS A 197 -1.33 5.09 -3.27
CA CYS A 197 -1.11 6.45 -2.81
C CYS A 197 -0.65 6.43 -1.35
N ILE A 198 0.08 7.47 -0.96
CA ILE A 198 0.55 7.69 0.41
C ILE A 198 0.24 9.10 0.87
N ARG A 199 0.24 9.31 2.18
CA ARG A 199 0.32 10.64 2.79
C ARG A 199 1.20 10.61 4.04
N ALA A 200 1.86 11.72 4.30
CA ALA A 200 2.59 11.90 5.56
C ALA A 200 1.61 12.00 6.73
N THR A 201 1.92 11.36 7.86
CA THR A 201 1.21 11.62 9.12
C THR A 201 1.79 12.86 9.78
N ALA A 202 0.95 13.73 10.34
CA ALA A 202 1.44 14.81 11.18
C ALA A 202 2.23 14.22 12.36
N LYS A 203 3.49 14.65 12.54
CA LYS A 203 4.25 14.31 13.73
C LYS A 203 3.62 15.10 14.89
N HIS A 204 2.97 14.40 15.82
CA HIS A 204 2.52 14.97 17.09
C HIS A 204 3.70 15.23 18.02
#